data_AF-A0A7C1U5V1-F1
#
_entry.id   AF-A0A7C1U5V1-F1
#
_cell.length_a   1.000
_cell.length_b   1.000
_cell.length_c   1.000
_cell.angle_alpha   90.00
_cell.angle_beta   90.00
_cell.angle_gamma   90.00
#
_symmetry.space_group_name_H-M   'P 1'
#
loop_
_entity.id
_entity.type
_entity.pdbx_description
1 polymer ?
#
loop_
_entity_poly.entity_id
_entity_poly.type
_entity_poly.pdbx_seq_one_letter_code
_entity_poly.pdbx_strand_id
1 'polypeptide(L)'
;MKHGRRRASLTSSLLCLLALLPLVAQATRLPSANRECATCHVMWLKEFKRKDVETLIPYDPQPRVETGRQDVVSTERMCFSCHDGFILDSRFLWKNRGHTHPVGVEPPQDMHIPTREGKTLFPLNKEGKIYCGTCHSAHGIDWKQTNTTIFLRLDNRESRLCLACHIDKAGGPKEGSHPLYKKPPVKTMRLQAAGSKFADDGSVICESCHRVHGSTTERLLVLDNRDSGLCAECHRDKAPVVGSRHDLRTSAPDATNRLGKTTRAKGPCSACHVPHNGASWRLWARKRGEWDKDPAADACLGCHNEQGPAHKKTPGRVSHPIGRSLEALGIQATASRWTDSLGRETPAPPMRP
;
A
#
# COMPACT_ATOMS: atom_id res chain seq x y z
N MET A 1 55.30 107.81 -25.93
CA MET A 1 54.27 107.27 -25.03
C MET A 1 54.31 105.74 -25.06
N LYS A 2 54.70 105.16 -23.92
CA LYS A 2 54.57 103.79 -23.38
C LYS A 2 54.45 102.55 -24.31
N HIS A 3 55.53 101.76 -24.27
CA HIS A 3 55.62 100.29 -24.23
C HIS A 3 54.39 99.60 -23.60
N GLY A 4 53.88 98.45 -24.05
CA GLY A 4 54.57 97.17 -24.27
C GLY A 4 54.56 96.33 -22.98
N ARG A 5 53.70 95.31 -22.87
CA ARG A 5 53.87 94.18 -21.93
C ARG A 5 53.06 92.95 -22.34
N ARG A 6 53.81 91.86 -22.57
CA ARG A 6 53.37 90.47 -22.74
C ARG A 6 52.69 89.95 -21.47
N ARG A 7 51.73 89.03 -21.63
CA ARG A 7 51.42 88.02 -20.60
C ARG A 7 51.45 86.63 -21.22
N ALA A 8 52.20 85.76 -20.56
CA ALA A 8 52.54 84.41 -20.95
C ALA A 8 51.35 83.46 -20.77
N SER A 9 51.18 82.55 -21.72
CA SER A 9 50.33 81.37 -21.63
C SER A 9 51.04 80.31 -20.80
N LEU A 10 50.50 79.96 -19.63
CA LEU A 10 50.92 78.82 -18.83
C LEU A 10 50.39 77.53 -19.46
N THR A 11 51.30 76.75 -20.04
CA THR A 11 51.10 75.33 -20.33
C THR A 11 51.13 74.55 -19.01
N SER A 12 50.04 73.85 -18.66
CA SER A 12 50.06 72.77 -17.68
C SER A 12 49.60 71.48 -18.35
N SER A 13 50.58 70.63 -18.64
CA SER A 13 50.40 69.26 -19.08
C SER A 13 49.78 68.44 -17.94
N LEU A 14 48.55 67.96 -18.12
CA LEU A 14 47.94 66.95 -17.25
C LEU A 14 48.03 65.60 -17.95
N LEU A 15 49.03 64.81 -17.57
CA LEU A 15 49.22 63.43 -18.01
C LEU A 15 48.20 62.55 -17.24
N CYS A 16 47.06 62.21 -17.87
CA CYS A 16 46.13 61.23 -17.31
C CYS A 16 46.71 59.82 -17.49
N LEU A 17 47.26 59.24 -16.42
CA LEU A 17 47.50 57.81 -16.31
C LEU A 17 46.13 57.09 -16.25
N LEU A 18 45.72 56.50 -17.37
CA LEU A 18 44.65 55.49 -17.41
C LEU A 18 45.17 54.20 -16.76
N ALA A 19 44.88 54.01 -15.48
CA ALA A 19 45.05 52.72 -14.81
C ALA A 19 44.03 51.72 -15.39
N LEU A 20 44.49 50.86 -16.31
CA LEU A 20 43.78 49.66 -16.75
C LEU A 20 43.74 48.66 -15.59
N LEU A 21 42.78 48.81 -14.69
CA LEU A 21 42.40 47.74 -13.78
C LEU A 21 41.75 46.61 -14.62
N PRO A 22 42.24 45.36 -14.55
CA PRO A 22 41.53 44.27 -15.19
C PRO A 22 40.20 44.13 -14.46
N LEU A 23 39.09 44.44 -15.14
CA LEU A 23 37.80 43.90 -14.73
C LEU A 23 37.94 42.39 -14.83
N VAL A 24 38.19 41.74 -13.70
CA VAL A 24 37.88 40.32 -13.55
C VAL A 24 36.37 40.26 -13.66
N ALA A 25 35.88 40.06 -14.89
CA ALA A 25 34.52 39.66 -15.13
C ALA A 25 34.35 38.29 -14.48
N GLN A 26 34.03 38.27 -13.19
CA GLN A 26 33.39 37.12 -12.60
C GLN A 26 32.07 37.00 -13.34
N ALA A 27 32.06 36.19 -14.38
CA ALA A 27 30.83 35.62 -14.90
C ALA A 27 30.27 34.74 -13.77
N THR A 28 29.64 35.37 -12.79
CA THR A 28 28.70 34.75 -11.88
C THR A 28 27.59 34.22 -12.78
N ARG A 29 27.76 32.98 -13.25
CA ARG A 29 26.68 32.21 -13.87
C ARG A 29 25.69 31.92 -12.76
N LEU A 30 24.89 32.93 -12.38
CA LEU A 30 23.69 32.74 -11.59
C LEU A 30 22.92 31.61 -12.27
N PRO A 31 22.54 30.55 -11.54
CA PRO A 31 21.75 29.49 -12.15
C PRO A 31 20.50 30.14 -12.72
N SER A 32 20.33 30.13 -14.04
CA SER A 32 19.05 30.55 -14.63
C SER A 32 17.96 29.68 -14.01
N ALA A 33 16.75 30.20 -13.77
CA ALA A 33 15.62 29.43 -13.23
C ALA A 33 15.40 28.07 -13.93
N ASN A 34 15.77 27.97 -15.21
CA ASN A 34 15.70 26.73 -16.00
C ASN A 34 16.70 25.64 -15.57
N ARG A 35 17.78 25.97 -14.84
CA ARG A 35 18.76 24.99 -14.35
C ARG A 35 18.20 24.16 -13.20
N GLU A 36 17.35 24.72 -12.36
CA GLU A 36 16.74 23.98 -11.26
C GLU A 36 15.74 22.94 -11.78
N CYS A 37 14.93 23.32 -12.77
CA CYS A 37 14.04 22.39 -13.47
C CYS A 37 14.82 21.30 -14.23
N ALA A 38 16.01 21.62 -14.74
CA ALA A 38 16.86 20.70 -15.46
C ALA A 38 17.44 19.56 -14.60
N THR A 39 17.37 19.67 -13.27
CA THR A 39 17.70 18.57 -12.34
C THR A 39 16.86 17.33 -12.64
N CYS A 40 15.56 17.52 -12.87
CA CYS A 40 14.64 16.45 -13.25
C CYS A 40 14.48 16.40 -14.77
N HIS A 41 14.29 17.55 -15.41
CA HIS A 41 14.10 17.67 -16.85
C HIS A 41 15.40 17.97 -17.57
N VAL A 42 16.39 17.06 -17.49
CA VAL A 42 17.71 17.23 -18.13
C VAL A 42 17.60 17.54 -19.62
N MET A 43 16.57 16.99 -20.28
CA MET A 43 16.25 17.23 -21.68
C MET A 43 15.76 18.67 -21.97
N TRP A 44 15.54 19.51 -20.97
CA TRP A 44 15.20 20.93 -21.16
C TRP A 44 16.45 21.83 -21.26
N LEU A 45 17.65 21.29 -21.00
CA LEU A 45 18.90 22.00 -21.15
C LEU A 45 19.08 22.51 -22.60
N LYS A 46 19.59 23.73 -22.75
CA LYS A 46 19.79 24.38 -24.06
C LYS A 46 20.81 23.63 -24.90
N GLU A 47 21.72 22.92 -24.24
CA GLU A 47 22.77 22.09 -24.83
C GLU A 47 22.19 21.00 -25.74
N PHE A 48 21.05 20.41 -25.39
CA PHE A 48 20.36 19.45 -26.27
C PHE A 48 19.71 20.09 -27.51
N LYS A 49 19.64 21.43 -27.57
CA LYS A 49 19.09 22.18 -28.73
C LYS A 49 20.19 22.69 -29.66
N ARG A 50 21.46 22.54 -29.28
CA ARG A 50 22.60 22.98 -30.07
C ARG A 50 22.85 22.01 -31.23
N LYS A 51 23.22 22.55 -32.40
CA LYS A 51 23.57 21.78 -33.59
C LYS A 51 25.09 21.69 -33.83
N ASP A 52 25.85 22.49 -33.09
CA ASP A 52 27.31 22.65 -33.23
C ASP A 52 28.10 21.75 -32.27
N VAL A 53 27.43 20.96 -31.44
CA VAL A 53 28.07 20.06 -30.47
C VAL A 53 27.30 18.76 -30.39
N GLU A 54 28.02 17.65 -30.35
CA GLU A 54 27.46 16.35 -30.05
C GLU A 54 27.26 16.18 -28.54
N THR A 55 26.16 15.54 -28.14
CA THR A 55 25.83 15.31 -26.74
C THR A 55 26.30 13.92 -26.31
N LEU A 56 26.78 13.81 -25.06
CA LEU A 56 27.26 12.52 -24.51
C LEU A 56 26.12 11.50 -24.29
N ILE A 57 24.89 11.97 -24.17
CA ILE A 57 23.68 11.14 -24.09
C ILE A 57 22.70 11.61 -25.17
N PRO A 58 21.94 10.70 -25.80
CA PRO A 58 20.95 11.08 -26.81
C PRO A 58 19.82 11.91 -26.19
N TYR A 59 19.27 12.84 -26.97
CA TYR A 59 18.03 13.54 -26.61
C TYR A 59 16.85 12.58 -26.72
N ASP A 60 16.32 12.13 -25.58
CA ASP A 60 15.13 11.30 -25.50
C ASP A 60 14.27 11.69 -24.29
N PRO A 61 13.29 12.59 -24.46
CA PRO A 61 12.41 13.01 -23.37
C PRO A 61 11.35 11.96 -23.01
N GLN A 62 11.11 10.96 -23.88
CA GLN A 62 10.15 9.88 -23.64
C GLN A 62 10.74 8.54 -24.03
N PRO A 63 11.77 8.07 -23.30
CA PRO A 63 12.44 6.83 -23.61
C PRO A 63 11.50 5.65 -23.41
N ARG A 64 11.77 4.59 -24.18
CA ARG A 64 11.14 3.29 -23.96
C ARG A 64 11.96 2.49 -22.95
N VAL A 65 11.37 2.22 -21.79
CA VAL A 65 11.95 1.39 -20.73
C VAL A 65 11.13 0.10 -20.56
N GLU A 66 11.50 -0.76 -19.61
CA GLU A 66 10.81 -2.03 -19.34
C GLU A 66 9.29 -1.84 -19.08
N THR A 67 8.92 -0.74 -18.41
CA THR A 67 7.52 -0.42 -18.10
C THR A 67 6.75 0.16 -19.30
N GLY A 68 7.41 0.50 -20.40
CA GLY A 68 6.84 1.17 -21.57
C GLY A 68 7.47 2.52 -21.87
N ARG A 69 6.86 3.28 -22.78
CA ARG A 69 7.27 4.62 -23.16
C ARG A 69 6.63 5.65 -22.22
N GLN A 70 7.47 6.39 -21.52
CA GLN A 70 7.07 7.32 -20.48
C GLN A 70 8.04 8.50 -20.39
N ASP A 71 7.65 9.56 -19.70
CA ASP A 71 8.53 10.71 -19.48
C ASP A 71 9.82 10.29 -18.77
N VAL A 72 10.97 10.77 -19.28
CA VAL A 72 12.30 10.48 -18.71
C VAL A 72 12.37 10.78 -17.21
N VAL A 73 11.63 11.80 -16.74
CA VAL A 73 11.61 12.19 -15.31
C VAL A 73 10.88 11.19 -14.42
N SER A 74 10.08 10.31 -15.02
CA SER A 74 9.35 9.24 -14.33
C SER A 74 10.00 7.88 -14.54
N THR A 75 11.20 7.82 -15.11
CA THR A 75 11.96 6.57 -15.23
C THR A 75 12.59 6.20 -13.89
N GLU A 76 12.78 4.90 -13.69
CA GLU A 76 13.46 4.39 -12.50
C GLU A 76 14.84 5.02 -12.30
N ARG A 77 15.58 5.24 -13.39
CA ARG A 77 16.91 5.85 -13.38
C ARG A 77 16.89 7.28 -12.83
N MET A 78 15.85 8.06 -13.15
CA MET A 78 15.69 9.41 -12.60
C MET A 78 15.45 9.38 -11.09
N CYS A 79 14.62 8.46 -10.60
CA CYS A 79 14.43 8.30 -9.17
C CYS A 79 15.75 7.86 -8.50
N PHE A 80 16.44 6.90 -9.11
CA PHE A 80 17.69 6.36 -8.58
C PHE A 80 18.80 7.42 -8.49
N SER A 81 18.87 8.41 -9.40
CA SER A 81 19.92 9.44 -9.35
C SER A 81 19.88 10.35 -8.11
N CYS A 82 18.76 10.37 -7.38
CA CYS A 82 18.67 11.04 -6.07
C CYS A 82 18.69 10.02 -4.92
N HIS A 83 18.19 8.80 -5.17
CA HIS A 83 18.02 7.75 -4.17
C HIS A 83 19.21 6.78 -4.04
N ASP A 84 20.30 7.04 -4.76
CA ASP A 84 21.53 6.24 -4.78
C ASP A 84 22.46 6.47 -3.57
N GLY A 85 22.09 7.41 -2.69
CA GLY A 85 22.88 7.83 -1.54
C GLY A 85 23.35 9.28 -1.59
N PHE A 86 23.20 9.97 -2.73
CA PHE A 86 23.58 11.38 -2.83
C PHE A 86 22.63 12.30 -2.05
N ILE A 87 21.31 12.18 -2.24
CA ILE A 87 20.30 12.94 -1.47
C ILE A 87 19.73 12.11 -0.34
N LEU A 88 19.40 10.86 -0.63
CA LEU A 88 18.85 9.91 0.33
C LEU A 88 19.23 8.50 -0.10
N ASP A 89 19.86 7.70 0.75
CA ASP A 89 20.08 6.29 0.40
C ASP A 89 18.76 5.51 0.58
N SER A 90 18.12 5.18 -0.53
CA SER A 90 16.92 4.33 -0.55
C SER A 90 17.11 3.11 -1.45
N ARG A 91 18.36 2.77 -1.81
CA ARG A 91 18.68 1.68 -2.74
C ARG A 91 18.11 0.33 -2.32
N PHE A 92 17.87 0.14 -1.01
CA PHE A 92 17.21 -1.05 -0.49
C PHE A 92 15.80 -1.28 -1.08
N LEU A 93 15.09 -0.23 -1.51
CA LEU A 93 13.78 -0.34 -2.19
C LEU A 93 13.89 -1.04 -3.54
N TRP A 94 15.05 -0.94 -4.21
CA TRP A 94 15.34 -1.56 -5.50
C TRP A 94 15.95 -2.96 -5.40
N LYS A 95 16.33 -3.41 -4.19
CA LYS A 95 16.90 -4.76 -3.98
C LYS A 95 15.86 -5.87 -4.21
N ASN A 96 14.60 -5.62 -3.83
CA ASN A 96 13.52 -6.61 -3.89
C ASN A 96 12.46 -6.25 -4.93
N ARG A 97 12.87 -6.22 -6.21
CA ARG A 97 12.00 -5.82 -7.34
C ARG A 97 10.72 -6.65 -7.49
N GLY A 98 10.72 -7.90 -7.00
CA GLY A 98 9.54 -8.77 -7.02
C GLY A 98 8.48 -8.47 -5.95
N HIS A 99 8.76 -7.56 -5.01
CA HIS A 99 7.91 -7.25 -3.86
C HIS A 99 7.60 -5.75 -3.78
N THR A 100 7.26 -5.17 -4.93
CA THR A 100 6.77 -3.79 -5.06
C THR A 100 5.42 -3.77 -5.78
N HIS A 101 4.65 -2.69 -5.63
CA HIS A 101 3.44 -2.50 -6.41
C HIS A 101 3.79 -2.60 -7.92
N PRO A 102 3.05 -3.40 -8.70
CA PRO A 102 3.42 -3.67 -10.08
C PRO A 102 3.38 -2.39 -10.94
N VAL A 103 4.36 -2.29 -11.83
CA VAL A 103 4.51 -1.27 -12.87
C VAL A 103 4.77 -1.98 -14.20
N GLY A 104 4.51 -1.32 -15.34
CA GLY A 104 4.59 -1.93 -16.66
C GLY A 104 3.43 -2.86 -16.99
N VAL A 105 2.39 -2.86 -16.16
CA VAL A 105 1.17 -3.65 -16.32
C VAL A 105 -0.02 -2.73 -16.60
N GLU A 106 -0.99 -3.23 -17.36
CA GLU A 106 -2.27 -2.57 -17.54
C GLU A 106 -3.13 -2.74 -16.28
N PRO A 107 -3.84 -1.70 -15.83
CA PRO A 107 -4.86 -1.85 -14.80
C PRO A 107 -5.93 -2.88 -15.22
N PRO A 108 -6.55 -3.60 -14.27
CA PRO A 108 -7.73 -4.43 -14.56
C PRO A 108 -8.83 -3.64 -15.28
N GLN A 109 -9.57 -4.28 -16.19
CA GLN A 109 -10.59 -3.61 -17.00
C GLN A 109 -11.73 -3.00 -16.17
N ASP A 110 -12.00 -3.57 -15.00
CA ASP A 110 -13.01 -3.12 -14.04
C ASP A 110 -12.48 -2.05 -13.06
N MET A 111 -11.18 -1.70 -13.13
CA MET A 111 -10.60 -0.68 -12.27
C MET A 111 -10.95 0.73 -12.76
N HIS A 112 -11.64 1.49 -11.91
CA HIS A 112 -11.92 2.90 -12.17
C HIS A 112 -10.71 3.77 -11.78
N ILE A 113 -10.16 4.51 -12.73
CA ILE A 113 -9.13 5.52 -12.48
C ILE A 113 -9.79 6.89 -12.32
N PRO A 114 -9.68 7.55 -11.15
CA PRO A 114 -10.39 8.79 -10.89
C PRO A 114 -9.86 9.96 -11.73
N THR A 115 -10.79 10.83 -12.10
CA THR A 115 -10.52 12.10 -12.80
C THR A 115 -10.92 13.29 -11.92
N ARG A 116 -10.22 14.42 -12.06
CA ARG A 116 -10.57 15.70 -11.44
C ARG A 116 -10.54 16.79 -12.50
N GLU A 117 -11.62 17.55 -12.62
CA GLU A 117 -11.74 18.67 -13.57
C GLU A 117 -11.40 18.26 -15.02
N GLY A 118 -11.87 17.08 -15.43
CA GLY A 118 -11.63 16.54 -16.78
C GLY A 118 -10.21 15.98 -17.00
N LYS A 119 -9.34 15.99 -15.99
CA LYS A 119 -7.98 15.43 -16.07
C LYS A 119 -7.86 14.16 -15.24
N THR A 120 -7.18 13.15 -15.79
CA THR A 120 -6.86 11.92 -15.07
C THR A 120 -5.92 12.21 -13.90
N LEU A 121 -6.32 11.84 -12.68
CA LEU A 121 -5.51 12.08 -11.48
C LEU A 121 -4.26 11.19 -11.46
N PHE A 122 -4.41 9.94 -11.90
CA PHE A 122 -3.35 8.94 -11.98
C PHE A 122 -3.09 8.56 -13.44
N PRO A 123 -2.25 9.32 -14.17
CA PRO A 123 -2.01 9.06 -15.58
C PRO A 123 -1.32 7.71 -15.79
N LEU A 124 -1.64 7.05 -16.90
CA LEU A 124 -0.92 5.89 -17.40
C LEU A 124 0.14 6.34 -18.41
N ASN A 125 1.10 5.47 -18.71
CA ASN A 125 2.09 5.77 -19.74
C ASN A 125 1.48 5.69 -21.16
N LYS A 126 2.30 5.87 -22.21
CA LYS A 126 1.81 5.94 -23.60
C LYS A 126 1.17 4.64 -24.08
N GLU A 127 1.48 3.52 -23.45
CA GLU A 127 0.88 2.21 -23.72
C GLU A 127 -0.25 1.86 -22.75
N GLY A 128 -0.75 2.79 -21.94
CA GLY A 128 -1.85 2.51 -21.00
C GLY A 128 -1.43 1.68 -19.78
N LYS A 129 -0.15 1.65 -19.44
CA LYS A 129 0.39 0.89 -18.30
C LYS A 129 0.66 1.78 -17.09
N ILE A 130 0.53 1.19 -15.90
CA ILE A 130 0.93 1.80 -14.64
C ILE A 130 2.45 2.00 -14.65
N TYR A 131 2.92 3.17 -14.23
CA TYR A 131 4.34 3.49 -14.12
C TYR A 131 4.60 4.38 -12.89
N CYS A 132 5.84 4.73 -12.59
CA CYS A 132 6.18 5.54 -11.40
C CYS A 132 5.41 6.87 -11.36
N GLY A 133 5.27 7.53 -12.51
CA GLY A 133 4.54 8.78 -12.65
C GLY A 133 3.02 8.66 -12.53
N THR A 134 2.48 7.43 -12.46
CA THR A 134 1.06 7.20 -12.13
C THR A 134 0.78 7.63 -10.70
N CYS A 135 1.66 7.32 -9.74
CA CYS A 135 1.48 7.67 -8.32
C CYS A 135 2.29 8.91 -7.90
N HIS A 136 3.44 9.14 -8.54
CA HIS A 136 4.35 10.22 -8.19
C HIS A 136 4.25 11.44 -9.11
N SER A 137 4.40 12.64 -8.53
CA SER A 137 4.48 13.90 -9.27
C SER A 137 5.13 14.99 -8.42
N ALA A 138 6.29 15.51 -8.85
CA ALA A 138 6.93 16.68 -8.24
C ALA A 138 6.12 17.99 -8.42
N HIS A 139 5.11 17.98 -9.28
CA HIS A 139 4.27 19.13 -9.58
C HIS A 139 2.90 19.01 -8.92
N GLY A 140 2.33 20.16 -8.53
CA GLY A 140 0.98 20.25 -7.98
C GLY A 140 0.83 19.69 -6.56
N ILE A 141 1.94 19.55 -5.85
CA ILE A 141 2.02 19.08 -4.46
C ILE A 141 2.54 20.20 -3.55
N ASP A 142 2.17 20.15 -2.27
CA ASP A 142 2.74 21.04 -1.26
C ASP A 142 4.06 20.47 -0.76
N TRP A 143 5.16 21.18 -1.03
CA TRP A 143 6.52 20.79 -0.66
C TRP A 143 6.80 20.92 0.84
N LYS A 144 5.88 21.53 1.61
CA LYS A 144 5.97 21.62 3.07
C LYS A 144 5.37 20.40 3.78
N GLN A 145 4.86 19.42 3.05
CA GLN A 145 4.33 18.20 3.62
C GLN A 145 5.44 17.39 4.32
N THR A 146 5.31 17.21 5.63
CA THR A 146 6.27 16.44 6.44
C THR A 146 5.92 14.95 6.54
N ASN A 147 4.71 14.56 6.09
CA ASN A 147 4.17 13.22 6.22
C ASN A 147 4.41 12.32 5.00
N THR A 148 4.93 12.88 3.89
CA THR A 148 5.28 12.12 2.68
C THR A 148 6.74 12.38 2.30
N THR A 149 7.52 11.33 2.11
CA THR A 149 8.95 11.44 1.81
C THR A 149 9.24 11.59 0.31
N ILE A 150 8.24 11.39 -0.55
CA ILE A 150 8.37 11.44 -2.01
C ILE A 150 7.08 12.03 -2.56
N PHE A 151 7.22 12.82 -3.62
CA PHE A 151 6.16 13.56 -4.29
C PHE A 151 4.99 12.66 -4.72
N LEU A 152 3.93 12.54 -3.92
CA LEU A 152 2.73 11.75 -4.23
C LEU A 152 1.64 12.65 -4.82
N ARG A 153 0.98 12.18 -5.88
CA ARG A 153 -0.14 12.90 -6.52
C ARG A 153 -1.36 13.08 -5.61
N LEU A 154 -1.50 12.20 -4.62
CA LEU A 154 -2.53 12.25 -3.60
C LEU A 154 -1.89 11.97 -2.25
N ASP A 155 -2.25 12.75 -1.24
CA ASP A 155 -1.87 12.50 0.15
C ASP A 155 -2.34 11.09 0.54
N ASN A 156 -1.41 10.29 1.08
CA ASN A 156 -1.67 8.90 1.43
C ASN A 156 -1.86 8.70 2.94
N ARG A 157 -2.30 9.73 3.67
CA ARG A 157 -2.84 9.53 5.01
C ARG A 157 -4.00 8.55 4.94
N GLU A 158 -4.03 7.60 5.87
CA GLU A 158 -5.13 6.65 6.02
C GLU A 158 -5.48 5.86 4.74
N SER A 159 -4.46 5.44 3.98
CA SER A 159 -4.59 4.65 2.72
C SER A 159 -5.35 5.32 1.58
N ARG A 160 -5.54 6.64 1.61
CA ARG A 160 -6.31 7.38 0.59
C ARG A 160 -5.82 7.14 -0.84
N LEU A 161 -4.52 6.95 -1.05
CA LEU A 161 -3.98 6.64 -2.38
C LEU A 161 -4.41 5.25 -2.85
N CYS A 162 -4.34 4.25 -1.97
CA CYS A 162 -4.74 2.88 -2.28
C CYS A 162 -6.23 2.82 -2.60
N LEU A 163 -7.04 3.49 -1.78
CA LEU A 163 -8.50 3.54 -1.90
C LEU A 163 -8.98 4.33 -3.11
N ALA A 164 -8.11 5.10 -3.77
CA ALA A 164 -8.47 5.76 -5.01
C ALA A 164 -8.75 4.76 -6.15
N CYS A 165 -8.17 3.55 -6.08
CA CYS A 165 -8.36 2.49 -7.08
C CYS A 165 -8.90 1.18 -6.46
N HIS A 166 -8.52 0.83 -5.23
CA HIS A 166 -8.91 -0.42 -4.55
C HIS A 166 -10.13 -0.25 -3.64
N ILE A 167 -11.17 0.42 -4.13
CA ILE A 167 -12.38 0.77 -3.35
C ILE A 167 -13.10 -0.50 -2.86
N ASP A 168 -13.17 -1.52 -3.72
CA ASP A 168 -13.80 -2.81 -3.47
C ASP A 168 -13.12 -3.63 -2.35
N LYS A 169 -11.91 -3.24 -1.94
CA LYS A 169 -11.18 -3.90 -0.83
C LYS A 169 -11.46 -3.26 0.52
N ALA A 170 -12.23 -2.18 0.57
CA ALA A 170 -12.50 -1.42 1.79
C ALA A 170 -13.81 -1.77 2.49
N GLY A 171 -14.70 -2.53 1.84
CA GLY A 171 -16.06 -2.82 2.32
C GLY A 171 -16.18 -3.70 3.57
N GLY A 172 -15.05 -4.10 4.16
CA GLY A 172 -15.01 -4.92 5.36
C GLY A 172 -15.67 -6.29 5.16
N PRO A 173 -16.03 -6.99 6.25
CA PRO A 173 -16.41 -8.39 6.18
C PRO A 173 -17.60 -8.64 5.27
N LYS A 174 -18.61 -7.75 5.25
CA LYS A 174 -19.80 -7.92 4.38
C LYS A 174 -19.44 -8.05 2.90
N GLU A 175 -18.39 -7.38 2.46
CA GLU A 175 -17.85 -7.42 1.10
C GLU A 175 -16.65 -8.37 0.96
N GLY A 176 -16.41 -9.22 1.97
CA GLY A 176 -15.37 -10.25 1.94
C GLY A 176 -13.96 -9.74 2.23
N SER A 177 -13.80 -8.56 2.82
CA SER A 177 -12.50 -7.96 3.12
C SER A 177 -12.27 -7.74 4.61
N HIS A 178 -11.02 -7.80 5.06
CA HIS A 178 -10.68 -7.55 6.46
C HIS A 178 -11.12 -6.13 6.88
N PRO A 179 -11.65 -5.95 8.11
CA PRO A 179 -12.05 -4.62 8.57
C PRO A 179 -10.89 -3.60 8.50
N LEU A 180 -11.19 -2.43 7.92
CA LEU A 180 -10.36 -1.22 8.00
C LEU A 180 -11.01 -0.22 8.96
N TYR A 181 -10.22 0.75 9.42
CA TYR A 181 -10.65 1.81 10.34
C TYR A 181 -11.27 1.28 11.65
N LYS A 182 -10.74 0.14 12.12
CA LYS A 182 -11.05 -0.46 13.42
C LYS A 182 -9.78 -0.61 14.23
N LYS A 183 -9.87 -0.43 15.55
CA LYS A 183 -8.74 -0.64 16.45
C LYS A 183 -8.38 -2.12 16.50
N PRO A 184 -7.11 -2.50 16.31
CA PRO A 184 -6.69 -3.87 16.50
C PRO A 184 -6.74 -4.22 18.01
N PRO A 185 -6.94 -5.49 18.39
CA PRO A 185 -6.95 -5.90 19.80
C PRO A 185 -5.63 -5.58 20.52
N VAL A 186 -4.51 -5.75 19.81
CA VAL A 186 -3.18 -5.40 20.28
C VAL A 186 -2.34 -4.93 19.09
N LYS A 187 -1.42 -4.00 19.37
CA LYS A 187 -0.36 -3.59 18.44
C LYS A 187 0.96 -4.07 18.97
N THR A 188 1.76 -4.71 18.12
CA THR A 188 3.08 -5.21 18.52
C THR A 188 4.18 -4.29 18.02
N MET A 189 5.26 -4.18 18.80
CA MET A 189 6.49 -3.51 18.36
C MET A 189 7.07 -4.17 17.10
N ARG A 190 6.85 -5.48 16.93
CA ARG A 190 7.30 -6.24 15.76
C ARG A 190 6.64 -5.76 14.47
N LEU A 191 5.33 -5.49 14.46
CA LEU A 191 4.65 -4.89 13.31
C LEU A 191 5.22 -3.51 12.96
N GLN A 192 5.43 -2.66 13.96
CA GLN A 192 6.00 -1.32 13.76
C GLN A 192 7.42 -1.39 13.22
N ALA A 193 8.28 -2.25 13.78
CA ALA A 193 9.64 -2.48 13.30
C ALA A 193 9.69 -3.02 11.87
N ALA A 194 8.68 -3.78 11.45
CA ALA A 194 8.51 -4.26 10.08
C ALA A 194 8.01 -3.18 9.10
N GLY A 195 7.68 -1.98 9.59
CA GLY A 195 7.21 -0.85 8.79
C GLY A 195 5.70 -0.78 8.62
N SER A 196 4.93 -1.49 9.46
CA SER A 196 3.47 -1.33 9.53
C SER A 196 3.10 0.10 9.90
N LYS A 197 2.15 0.68 9.17
CA LYS A 197 1.55 1.99 9.48
C LYS A 197 0.10 1.83 9.90
N PHE A 198 -0.36 2.67 10.81
CA PHE A 198 -1.74 2.73 11.27
C PHE A 198 -2.29 4.13 11.00
N ALA A 199 -3.61 4.29 11.08
CA ALA A 199 -4.22 5.63 11.11
C ALA A 199 -3.74 6.43 12.33
N ASP A 200 -4.01 7.74 12.36
CA ASP A 200 -3.58 8.62 13.46
C ASP A 200 -4.24 8.23 14.79
N ASP A 201 -5.51 7.82 14.74
CA ASP A 201 -6.19 7.25 15.90
C ASP A 201 -5.66 5.85 16.26
N GLY A 202 -4.88 5.25 15.37
CA GLY A 202 -4.29 3.94 15.55
C GLY A 202 -5.13 2.78 15.02
N SER A 203 -6.13 3.02 14.20
CA SER A 203 -6.92 1.99 13.53
C SER A 203 -6.13 1.30 12.41
N VAL A 204 -6.54 0.06 12.08
CA VAL A 204 -5.98 -0.73 10.97
C VAL A 204 -6.31 -0.07 9.63
N ILE A 205 -5.31 0.06 8.78
CA ILE A 205 -5.39 0.60 7.41
C ILE A 205 -4.66 -0.35 6.44
N CYS A 206 -4.66 -0.08 5.13
CA CYS A 206 -4.01 -0.95 4.14
C CYS A 206 -2.52 -1.14 4.45
N GLU A 207 -1.83 -0.08 4.84
CA GLU A 207 -0.41 -0.08 5.20
C GLU A 207 -0.10 -0.72 6.56
N SER A 208 -1.12 -1.15 7.30
CA SER A 208 -0.92 -1.98 8.50
C SER A 208 -0.48 -3.39 8.12
N CYS A 209 -0.75 -3.82 6.89
CA CYS A 209 -0.35 -5.12 6.38
C CYS A 209 0.49 -5.01 5.11
N HIS A 210 0.22 -4.04 4.24
CA HIS A 210 0.88 -3.91 2.94
C HIS A 210 1.93 -2.80 2.91
N ARG A 211 3.00 -3.03 2.14
CA ARG A 211 4.09 -2.09 1.93
C ARG A 211 4.42 -2.05 0.44
N VAL A 212 3.98 -0.98 -0.22
CA VAL A 212 4.08 -0.80 -1.68
C VAL A 212 5.51 -0.83 -2.23
N HIS A 213 6.51 -0.48 -1.41
CA HIS A 213 7.92 -0.52 -1.77
C HIS A 213 8.78 -1.14 -0.67
N GLY A 214 9.72 -2.01 -1.05
CA GLY A 214 10.66 -2.60 -0.11
C GLY A 214 10.03 -3.59 0.86
N SER A 215 8.90 -4.21 0.50
CA SER A 215 8.49 -5.44 1.17
C SER A 215 9.54 -6.53 0.89
N THR A 216 9.78 -7.40 1.86
CA THR A 216 10.65 -8.57 1.70
C THR A 216 9.87 -9.86 1.46
N THR A 217 8.55 -9.75 1.30
CA THR A 217 7.63 -10.89 1.31
C THR A 217 6.60 -10.81 0.19
N GLU A 218 6.02 -11.95 -0.16
CA GLU A 218 4.96 -12.01 -1.18
C GLU A 218 3.79 -11.08 -0.86
N ARG A 219 3.06 -10.64 -1.90
CA ARG A 219 1.85 -9.82 -1.76
C ARG A 219 2.08 -8.51 -0.99
N LEU A 220 3.32 -8.04 -1.00
CA LEU A 220 3.71 -6.77 -0.39
C LEU A 220 3.49 -6.75 1.11
N LEU A 221 3.51 -7.88 1.81
CA LEU A 221 3.23 -7.86 3.26
C LEU A 221 4.40 -7.27 4.05
N VAL A 222 4.10 -6.61 5.17
CA VAL A 222 5.10 -6.10 6.12
C VAL A 222 5.81 -7.24 6.85
N LEU A 223 5.11 -8.35 7.08
CA LEU A 223 5.64 -9.58 7.64
C LEU A 223 5.16 -10.77 6.81
N ASP A 224 5.98 -11.81 6.77
CA ASP A 224 5.60 -13.07 6.16
C ASP A 224 4.42 -13.70 6.93
N ASN A 225 3.48 -14.28 6.19
CA ASN A 225 2.28 -14.88 6.77
C ASN A 225 2.30 -16.41 6.75
N ARG A 226 3.47 -17.05 6.63
CA ARG A 226 3.62 -18.49 6.87
C ARG A 226 3.15 -18.81 8.29
N ASP A 227 2.43 -19.91 8.43
CA ASP A 227 1.82 -20.33 9.69
C ASP A 227 0.94 -19.26 10.37
N SER A 228 0.40 -18.32 9.59
CA SER A 228 -0.45 -17.23 10.07
C SER A 228 0.26 -16.27 11.05
N GLY A 229 1.58 -16.13 10.92
CA GLY A 229 2.41 -15.26 11.76
C GLY A 229 1.94 -13.80 11.79
N LEU A 230 1.55 -13.23 10.64
CA LEU A 230 1.03 -11.86 10.57
C LEU A 230 -0.29 -11.71 11.33
N CYS A 231 -1.21 -12.67 11.21
CA CYS A 231 -2.48 -12.65 11.92
C CYS A 231 -2.27 -12.72 13.44
N ALA A 232 -1.31 -13.55 13.87
CA ALA A 232 -0.98 -13.74 15.27
C ALA A 232 -0.40 -12.48 15.93
N GLU A 233 0.09 -11.50 15.18
CA GLU A 233 0.54 -10.23 15.78
C GLU A 233 -0.61 -9.47 16.46
N CYS A 234 -1.82 -9.52 15.91
CA CYS A 234 -3.00 -8.86 16.50
C CYS A 234 -3.99 -9.84 17.17
N HIS A 235 -4.06 -11.09 16.71
CA HIS A 235 -5.03 -12.09 17.18
C HIS A 235 -4.36 -13.20 18.02
N ARG A 236 -3.53 -12.81 18.99
CA ARG A 236 -2.75 -13.72 19.85
C ARG A 236 -3.64 -14.68 20.65
N ASP A 237 -4.79 -14.19 21.09
CA ASP A 237 -5.79 -14.96 21.83
C ASP A 237 -6.41 -16.10 21.00
N LYS A 238 -6.22 -16.08 19.67
CA LYS A 238 -6.67 -17.15 18.75
C LYS A 238 -5.59 -18.18 18.45
N ALA A 239 -4.36 -17.99 18.93
CA ALA A 239 -3.25 -18.94 18.76
C ALA A 239 -3.57 -20.39 19.20
N PRO A 240 -4.41 -20.67 20.21
CA PRO A 240 -4.75 -22.04 20.61
C PRO A 240 -5.43 -22.91 19.53
N VAL A 241 -5.84 -22.35 18.38
CA VAL A 241 -6.27 -23.15 17.24
C VAL A 241 -5.13 -24.04 16.70
N VAL A 242 -3.90 -23.58 16.81
CA VAL A 242 -2.69 -24.31 16.41
C VAL A 242 -2.49 -25.51 17.33
N GLY A 243 -2.33 -26.71 16.75
CA GLY A 243 -2.23 -27.97 17.48
C GLY A 243 -3.58 -28.51 18.02
N SER A 244 -4.68 -27.76 17.86
CA SER A 244 -6.01 -28.26 18.19
C SER A 244 -6.52 -29.27 17.15
N ARG A 245 -7.67 -29.91 17.43
CA ARG A 245 -8.36 -30.75 16.42
C ARG A 245 -8.79 -29.99 15.17
N HIS A 246 -8.87 -28.66 15.23
CA HIS A 246 -9.20 -27.78 14.11
C HIS A 246 -7.97 -27.19 13.42
N ASP A 247 -6.76 -27.64 13.77
CA ASP A 247 -5.58 -27.35 12.97
C ASP A 247 -5.57 -28.24 11.72
N LEU A 248 -6.10 -27.69 10.62
CA LEU A 248 -6.21 -28.45 9.37
C LEU A 248 -4.85 -28.80 8.77
N ARG A 249 -3.73 -28.26 9.25
CA ARG A 249 -2.40 -28.73 8.82
C ARG A 249 -2.16 -30.19 9.19
N THR A 250 -2.82 -30.68 10.25
CA THR A 250 -2.72 -32.07 10.71
C THR A 250 -4.01 -32.84 10.45
N SER A 251 -5.18 -32.24 10.71
CA SER A 251 -6.45 -32.95 10.64
C SER A 251 -7.01 -33.12 9.22
N ALA A 252 -6.63 -32.27 8.28
CA ALA A 252 -7.00 -32.37 6.87
C ALA A 252 -6.03 -31.57 5.96
N PRO A 253 -4.76 -32.00 5.81
CA PRO A 253 -3.69 -31.21 5.19
C PRO A 253 -3.95 -30.81 3.73
N ASP A 254 -4.66 -31.66 2.99
CA ASP A 254 -4.97 -31.45 1.58
C ASP A 254 -6.24 -30.62 1.36
N ALA A 255 -6.97 -30.30 2.43
CA ALA A 255 -8.18 -29.49 2.33
C ALA A 255 -7.83 -28.07 1.88
N THR A 256 -8.49 -27.64 0.80
CA THR A 256 -8.35 -26.27 0.28
C THR A 256 -9.46 -25.37 0.80
N ASN A 257 -9.15 -24.11 0.99
CA ASN A 257 -10.13 -23.05 1.17
C ASN A 257 -10.78 -22.65 -0.18
N ARG A 258 -11.71 -21.70 -0.14
CA ARG A 258 -12.45 -21.15 -1.30
C ARG A 258 -11.55 -20.54 -2.37
N LEU A 259 -10.31 -20.18 -2.03
CA LEU A 259 -9.30 -19.66 -2.96
C LEU A 259 -8.39 -20.76 -3.51
N GLY A 260 -8.73 -22.04 -3.26
CA GLY A 260 -7.95 -23.19 -3.70
C GLY A 260 -6.59 -23.34 -2.98
N LYS A 261 -6.45 -22.79 -1.76
CA LYS A 261 -5.19 -22.84 -1.00
C LYS A 261 -5.31 -23.75 0.22
N THR A 262 -4.27 -24.53 0.47
CA THR A 262 -4.14 -25.37 1.68
C THR A 262 -3.58 -24.58 2.85
N THR A 263 -3.77 -25.10 4.06
CA THR A 263 -3.19 -24.52 5.28
C THR A 263 -1.66 -24.61 5.31
N ARG A 264 -1.05 -25.56 4.61
CA ARG A 264 0.42 -25.58 4.40
C ARG A 264 0.92 -24.36 3.64
N ALA A 265 0.13 -23.86 2.69
CA ALA A 265 0.51 -22.72 1.84
C ALA A 265 0.16 -21.36 2.44
N LYS A 266 -0.86 -21.27 3.30
CA LYS A 266 -1.42 -20.00 3.80
C LYS A 266 -1.60 -19.92 5.32
N GLY A 267 -1.18 -20.95 6.05
CA GLY A 267 -1.23 -21.04 7.50
C GLY A 267 -2.56 -21.59 8.04
N PRO A 268 -2.61 -21.93 9.33
CA PRO A 268 -3.76 -22.58 9.98
C PRO A 268 -5.03 -21.73 9.96
N CYS A 269 -4.94 -20.40 10.06
CA CYS A 269 -6.12 -19.53 10.05
C CYS A 269 -6.82 -19.52 8.67
N SER A 270 -6.07 -19.80 7.59
CA SER A 270 -6.56 -19.71 6.21
C SER A 270 -7.60 -20.76 5.82
N ALA A 271 -7.73 -21.82 6.64
CA ALA A 271 -8.77 -22.83 6.50
C ALA A 271 -10.18 -22.25 6.74
N CYS A 272 -10.28 -21.22 7.59
CA CYS A 272 -11.54 -20.64 8.05
C CYS A 272 -11.67 -19.15 7.69
N HIS A 273 -10.56 -18.41 7.60
CA HIS A 273 -10.55 -16.96 7.35
C HIS A 273 -9.65 -16.59 6.17
N VAL A 274 -10.14 -15.77 5.24
CA VAL A 274 -9.31 -15.17 4.17
C VAL A 274 -9.46 -13.64 4.17
N PRO A 275 -8.37 -12.87 4.28
CA PRO A 275 -8.45 -11.42 4.48
C PRO A 275 -9.08 -10.67 3.31
N HIS A 276 -9.11 -11.27 2.12
CA HIS A 276 -9.79 -10.73 0.94
C HIS A 276 -10.54 -11.84 0.21
N ASN A 277 -11.67 -11.47 -0.41
CA ASN A 277 -12.57 -12.36 -1.14
C ASN A 277 -13.15 -13.50 -0.26
N GLY A 278 -13.34 -13.24 1.04
CA GLY A 278 -14.03 -14.13 1.96
C GLY A 278 -15.53 -14.20 1.71
N ALA A 279 -16.19 -15.28 2.12
CA ALA A 279 -17.63 -15.28 2.29
C ALA A 279 -17.95 -14.36 3.48
N SER A 280 -18.70 -13.30 3.21
CA SER A 280 -19.10 -12.22 4.12
C SER A 280 -18.80 -12.41 5.62
N TRP A 281 -19.55 -13.28 6.29
CA TRP A 281 -19.44 -13.53 7.74
C TRP A 281 -18.03 -13.94 8.16
N ARG A 282 -17.41 -13.13 9.03
CA ARG A 282 -16.07 -13.38 9.61
C ARG A 282 -15.02 -13.78 8.56
N LEU A 283 -15.11 -13.28 7.33
CA LEU A 283 -14.17 -13.58 6.25
C LEU A 283 -14.10 -15.07 5.89
N TRP A 284 -15.24 -15.76 5.96
CA TRP A 284 -15.32 -17.20 5.87
C TRP A 284 -14.64 -17.76 4.62
N ALA A 285 -13.73 -18.69 4.83
CA ALA A 285 -12.87 -19.22 3.78
C ALA A 285 -13.47 -20.43 3.05
N ARG A 286 -14.77 -20.70 3.20
CA ARG A 286 -15.48 -21.77 2.47
C ARG A 286 -16.68 -21.20 1.73
N LYS A 287 -17.29 -22.02 0.86
CA LYS A 287 -18.63 -21.72 0.34
C LYS A 287 -19.61 -21.82 1.51
N ARG A 288 -20.52 -20.86 1.62
CA ARG A 288 -21.65 -20.98 2.56
C ARG A 288 -22.59 -22.04 2.03
N GLY A 289 -23.11 -22.90 2.90
CA GLY A 289 -24.13 -23.86 2.52
C GLY A 289 -25.51 -23.20 2.37
N GLU A 290 -26.51 -23.99 2.01
CA GLU A 290 -27.93 -23.58 1.96
C GLU A 290 -28.52 -23.29 3.36
N TRP A 291 -27.75 -23.53 4.42
CA TRP A 291 -28.12 -23.36 5.83
C TRP A 291 -28.04 -21.90 6.29
N ASP A 292 -28.39 -20.96 5.41
CA ASP A 292 -28.24 -19.51 5.56
C ASP A 292 -29.09 -18.91 6.71
N LYS A 293 -29.85 -19.75 7.43
CA LYS A 293 -30.69 -19.38 8.57
C LYS A 293 -29.91 -19.31 9.89
N ASP A 294 -28.76 -19.98 10.02
CA ASP A 294 -27.89 -19.92 11.21
C ASP A 294 -26.40 -19.87 10.79
N PRO A 295 -25.78 -18.67 10.77
CA PRO A 295 -24.37 -18.50 10.44
C PRO A 295 -23.39 -19.27 11.35
N ALA A 296 -23.77 -19.58 12.59
CA ALA A 296 -22.92 -20.35 13.50
C ALA A 296 -22.90 -21.83 13.11
N ALA A 297 -24.07 -22.41 12.80
CA ALA A 297 -24.17 -23.77 12.28
C ALA A 297 -23.50 -23.92 10.91
N ASP A 298 -23.68 -22.94 10.01
CA ASP A 298 -23.09 -22.93 8.66
C ASP A 298 -21.55 -23.03 8.70
N ALA A 299 -20.91 -22.42 9.70
CA ALA A 299 -19.46 -22.53 9.89
C ALA A 299 -19.00 -23.96 10.20
N CYS A 300 -19.76 -24.70 11.02
CA CYS A 300 -19.47 -26.09 11.33
C CYS A 300 -19.73 -26.99 10.11
N LEU A 301 -20.91 -26.83 9.51
CA LEU A 301 -21.40 -27.65 8.40
C LEU A 301 -20.63 -27.41 7.10
N GLY A 302 -19.96 -26.26 6.95
CA GLY A 302 -19.02 -26.01 5.85
C GLY A 302 -17.84 -27.00 5.79
N CYS A 303 -17.54 -27.68 6.90
CA CYS A 303 -16.56 -28.77 6.97
C CYS A 303 -17.19 -30.13 7.28
N HIS A 304 -18.18 -30.14 8.16
CA HIS A 304 -18.83 -31.34 8.68
C HIS A 304 -20.05 -31.69 7.82
N ASN A 305 -19.81 -32.07 6.58
CA ASN A 305 -20.81 -32.59 5.65
C ASN A 305 -20.22 -33.75 4.83
N GLU A 306 -21.06 -34.46 4.07
CA GLU A 306 -20.70 -35.66 3.31
C GLU A 306 -19.50 -35.46 2.36
N GLN A 307 -19.33 -34.25 1.82
CA GLN A 307 -18.27 -33.90 0.86
C GLN A 307 -17.15 -33.06 1.50
N GLY A 308 -17.26 -32.78 2.79
CA GLY A 308 -16.36 -31.89 3.51
C GLY A 308 -15.11 -32.58 4.05
N PRO A 309 -14.08 -31.80 4.45
CA PRO A 309 -12.87 -32.36 5.07
C PRO A 309 -13.14 -33.16 6.34
N ALA A 310 -14.27 -32.88 7.01
CA ALA A 310 -14.69 -33.59 8.22
C ALA A 310 -15.86 -34.55 7.96
N HIS A 311 -16.00 -35.09 6.74
CA HIS A 311 -17.08 -36.04 6.37
C HIS A 311 -17.12 -37.29 7.27
N LYS A 312 -16.00 -37.70 7.88
CA LYS A 312 -15.95 -38.82 8.84
C LYS A 312 -16.51 -38.47 10.22
N LYS A 313 -16.88 -37.20 10.45
CA LYS A 313 -17.31 -36.65 11.74
C LYS A 313 -18.51 -35.73 11.58
N THR A 314 -19.47 -36.06 10.73
CA THR A 314 -20.69 -35.26 10.58
C THR A 314 -21.61 -35.42 11.80
N PRO A 315 -22.43 -34.40 12.13
CA PRO A 315 -23.61 -34.63 12.93
C PRO A 315 -24.43 -35.73 12.23
N GLY A 316 -24.73 -36.83 12.91
CA GLY A 316 -25.49 -37.93 12.31
C GLY A 316 -26.90 -37.49 11.90
N ARG A 317 -27.68 -38.40 11.27
CA ARG A 317 -29.10 -38.13 10.92
C ARG A 317 -29.96 -37.78 12.14
N VAL A 318 -29.55 -38.22 13.33
CA VAL A 318 -30.10 -37.85 14.63
C VAL A 318 -29.03 -37.06 15.40
N SER A 319 -29.02 -35.74 15.24
CA SER A 319 -28.32 -34.82 16.12
C SER A 319 -29.33 -34.03 16.95
N HIS A 320 -28.87 -33.34 18.00
CA HIS A 320 -29.72 -32.36 18.67
C HIS A 320 -30.18 -31.31 17.63
N PRO A 321 -31.46 -30.89 17.64
CA PRO A 321 -31.99 -29.98 16.65
C PRO A 321 -31.26 -28.64 16.71
N ILE A 322 -30.46 -28.35 15.69
CA ILE A 322 -29.88 -27.02 15.47
C ILE A 322 -30.87 -26.18 14.67
N GLY A 323 -31.10 -24.93 15.07
CA GLY A 323 -32.06 -24.03 14.39
C GLY A 323 -33.55 -24.33 14.64
N ARG A 324 -33.92 -25.04 15.72
CA ARG A 324 -35.31 -25.16 16.20
C ARG A 324 -35.52 -24.30 17.45
N SER A 325 -36.70 -23.69 17.58
CA SER A 325 -37.07 -22.99 18.81
C SER A 325 -37.13 -23.98 19.98
N LEU A 326 -36.52 -23.62 21.12
CA LEU A 326 -36.62 -24.39 22.37
C LEU A 326 -38.08 -24.54 22.82
N GLU A 327 -38.89 -23.51 22.56
CA GLU A 327 -40.32 -23.49 22.88
C GLU A 327 -41.09 -24.57 22.11
N ALA A 328 -40.72 -24.81 20.84
CA ALA A 328 -41.29 -25.87 20.02
C ALA A 328 -40.85 -27.29 20.45
N LEU A 329 -39.82 -27.39 21.30
CA LEU A 329 -39.38 -28.63 21.94
C LEU A 329 -39.96 -28.79 23.36
N GLY A 330 -40.85 -27.89 23.77
CA GLY A 330 -41.41 -27.86 25.13
C GLY A 330 -40.38 -27.49 26.20
N ILE A 331 -39.28 -26.82 25.81
CA ILE A 331 -38.24 -26.35 26.73
C ILE A 331 -38.48 -24.88 27.01
N GLN A 332 -38.73 -24.53 28.28
CA GLN A 332 -38.86 -23.15 28.74
C GLN A 332 -37.54 -22.69 29.37
N ALA A 333 -37.01 -21.59 28.86
CA ALA A 333 -35.73 -21.03 29.22
C ALA A 333 -35.90 -19.71 29.99
N THR A 334 -35.30 -19.60 31.16
CA THR A 334 -35.11 -18.33 31.89
C THR A 334 -33.62 -18.03 32.04
N ALA A 335 -33.26 -16.79 32.42
CA ALA A 335 -31.85 -16.38 32.55
C ALA A 335 -31.02 -17.25 33.53
N SER A 336 -31.68 -18.00 34.43
CA SER A 336 -31.03 -18.81 35.46
C SER A 336 -31.37 -20.31 35.41
N ARG A 337 -32.41 -20.73 34.67
CA ARG A 337 -32.91 -22.12 34.65
C ARG A 337 -33.57 -22.49 33.33
N TRP A 338 -33.57 -23.79 33.02
CA TRP A 338 -34.31 -24.38 31.90
C TRP A 338 -35.14 -25.56 32.43
N THR A 339 -36.39 -25.67 31.98
CA THR A 339 -37.30 -26.79 32.25
C THR A 339 -37.63 -27.50 30.94
N ASP A 340 -37.58 -28.83 30.93
CA ASP A 340 -37.99 -29.64 29.77
C ASP A 340 -39.44 -30.15 29.89
N SER A 341 -39.94 -30.73 28.79
CA SER A 341 -41.28 -31.32 28.71
C SER A 341 -41.53 -32.50 29.67
N LEU A 342 -40.49 -32.97 30.36
CA LEU A 342 -40.53 -34.02 31.38
C LEU A 342 -40.41 -33.46 32.80
N GLY A 343 -40.41 -32.12 32.97
CA GLY A 343 -40.36 -31.45 34.27
C GLY A 343 -38.99 -31.45 34.94
N ARG A 344 -37.90 -31.74 34.21
CA ARG A 344 -36.55 -31.76 34.79
C ARG A 344 -35.97 -30.34 34.82
N GLU A 345 -35.53 -29.91 36.00
CA GLU A 345 -34.86 -28.63 36.22
C GLU A 345 -33.34 -28.81 36.19
N THR A 346 -32.65 -28.00 35.39
CA THR A 346 -31.17 -27.94 35.41
C THR A 346 -30.70 -26.49 35.56
N PRO A 347 -29.79 -26.19 36.51
CA PRO A 347 -29.22 -24.85 36.63
C PRO A 347 -28.40 -24.50 35.39
N ALA A 348 -28.51 -23.26 34.91
CA ALA A 348 -27.68 -22.79 33.81
C ALA A 348 -26.20 -22.76 34.23
N PRO A 349 -25.26 -23.25 33.42
CA PRO A 349 -23.85 -23.09 33.72
C PRO A 349 -23.50 -21.59 33.79
N PRO A 350 -22.59 -21.17 34.68
CA PRO A 350 -22.21 -19.77 34.78
C PRO A 350 -21.69 -19.28 33.42
N MET A 351 -22.27 -18.20 32.90
CA MET A 351 -21.74 -17.54 31.71
C MET A 351 -20.31 -17.08 32.04
N ARG A 352 -19.32 -17.62 31.33
CA ARG A 352 -17.95 -17.12 31.39
C ARG A 352 -17.91 -15.77 30.66
N PRO A 353 -17.23 -14.75 31.22
CA PRO A 353 -17.16 -13.40 30.65
C PRO A 353 -16.53 -13.37 29.26
#